data_AF-A0A078J984-F1
#
_entry.id   AF-A0A078J984-F1
#
_cell.length_a   1.000
_cell.length_b   1.000
_cell.length_c   1.000
_cell.angle_alpha   90.00
_cell.angle_beta   90.00
_cell.angle_gamma   90.00
#
_symmetry.space_group_name_H-M   'P 1'
#
loop_
_entity.id
_entity.type
_entity.pdbx_description
1 polymer ?
#
loop_
_entity_poly.entity_id
_entity_poly.type
_entity_poly.pdbx_seq_one_letter_code
_entity_poly.pdbx_strand_id
1 'polypeptide(L)'
;YGNLVGVSIGYTITASISLVAIGKANCFHGKGHGAKCTASNYPYMGAFGGLQILLSQIPNFHKLSFLSIIAAVMSFSYASIGIGLAIAKVASGKVGKTTLTGTVIGVDVSASDKVWKAFQAVGDIAFSYAYTTILIEIQDTLRSSPPENKVMKKASLIGVSTTTVFYLLCGCIGYAAFGNIAPGDFLTDFGFYEPFWLVIFANVCIAVHLVGAYQVYVQPFFQFVESKCNKKWPESNFINKEYSLKIPLLGKFRVNHFRLVWRTNYVILTTFIAMIFPFFNSILGLLGALAFWPLTVYFPVAMHIAQTKVKKYSGRWLALHLLVLVCLIVSALAAVGSIVGLINNVKKYKPFESID
;
A
#
# COMPACT_ATOMS: atom_id res chain seq x y z
N TYR A 1 -2.24 -3.24 14.69
CA TYR A 1 -0.83 -3.00 14.35
C TYR A 1 -0.23 -4.01 13.34
N GLY A 2 -0.55 -5.31 13.38
CA GLY A 2 0.00 -6.27 12.40
C GLY A 2 -0.23 -5.89 10.92
N ASN A 3 -1.39 -5.29 10.60
CA ASN A 3 -1.65 -4.77 9.26
C ASN A 3 -0.67 -3.66 8.83
N LEU A 4 -0.23 -2.76 9.73
CA LEU A 4 0.74 -1.71 9.41
C LEU A 4 2.09 -2.30 8.99
N VAL A 5 2.48 -3.44 9.58
CA VAL A 5 3.68 -4.19 9.17
C VAL A 5 3.52 -4.78 7.78
N GLY A 6 2.33 -5.30 7.47
CA GLY A 6 2.01 -5.74 6.13
C GLY A 6 2.09 -4.62 5.10
N VAL A 7 1.52 -3.45 5.41
CA VAL A 7 1.54 -2.28 4.53
C VAL A 7 2.98 -1.84 4.24
N SER A 8 3.88 -1.85 5.23
CA SER A 8 5.28 -1.47 5.04
C SER A 8 6.05 -2.45 4.13
N ILE A 9 5.73 -3.75 4.21
CA ILE A 9 6.20 -4.77 3.25
C ILE A 9 5.67 -4.46 1.85
N GLY A 10 4.37 -4.22 1.71
CA GLY A 10 3.73 -3.88 0.44
C GLY A 10 4.38 -2.66 -0.22
N TYR A 11 4.60 -1.58 0.53
CA TYR A 11 5.26 -0.38 0.02
C TYR A 11 6.71 -0.62 -0.42
N THR A 12 7.45 -1.49 0.29
CA THR A 12 8.81 -1.87 -0.12
C THR A 12 8.79 -2.59 -1.47
N ILE A 13 7.81 -3.49 -1.69
CA ILE A 13 7.63 -4.20 -2.96
C ILE A 13 7.30 -3.20 -4.07
N THR A 14 6.25 -2.39 -3.89
CA THR A 14 5.75 -1.46 -4.91
C THR A 14 6.80 -0.42 -5.31
N ALA A 15 7.49 0.18 -4.32
CA ALA A 15 8.52 1.19 -4.62
C ALA A 15 9.65 0.60 -5.46
N SER A 16 10.02 -0.65 -5.19
CA SER A 16 11.07 -1.34 -5.92
C SER A 16 10.65 -1.68 -7.35
N ILE A 17 9.40 -2.11 -7.55
CA ILE A 17 8.83 -2.35 -8.88
C ILE A 17 8.86 -1.06 -9.71
N SER A 18 8.46 0.09 -9.13
CA SER A 18 8.50 1.38 -9.82
C SER A 18 9.94 1.83 -10.15
N LEU A 19 10.89 1.63 -9.23
CA LEU A 19 12.30 1.96 -9.50
C LEU A 19 12.91 1.08 -10.61
N VAL A 20 12.52 -0.19 -10.66
CA VAL A 20 12.89 -1.11 -11.75
C VAL A 20 12.27 -0.67 -13.07
N ALA A 21 11.01 -0.21 -13.06
CA ALA A 21 10.34 0.29 -14.25
C ALA A 21 11.06 1.50 -14.86
N ILE A 22 11.64 2.39 -14.04
CA ILE A 22 12.49 3.50 -14.51
C ILE A 22 13.72 2.96 -15.27
N GLY A 23 14.43 2.00 -14.68
CA GLY A 23 15.60 1.37 -15.30
C GLY A 23 15.26 0.68 -16.62
N LYS A 24 14.13 -0.05 -16.65
CA LYS A 24 13.62 -0.69 -17.86
C LYS A 24 13.25 0.33 -18.92
N ALA A 25 12.49 1.38 -18.59
CA ALA A 25 12.10 2.42 -19.54
C ALA A 25 13.32 3.10 -20.19
N ASN A 26 14.34 3.43 -19.41
CA ASN A 26 15.61 3.96 -19.94
C ASN A 26 16.33 2.98 -20.87
N CYS A 27 16.33 1.69 -20.52
CA CYS A 27 16.93 0.64 -21.34
C CYS A 27 16.20 0.49 -22.69
N PHE A 28 14.87 0.44 -22.69
CA PHE A 28 14.07 0.36 -23.92
C PHE A 28 14.19 1.62 -24.78
N HIS A 29 14.31 2.79 -24.16
CA HIS A 29 14.56 4.03 -24.90
C HIS A 29 15.91 4.01 -25.62
N GLY A 30 16.98 3.59 -24.94
CA GLY A 30 18.32 3.56 -25.51
C GLY A 30 18.60 2.39 -26.47
N LYS A 31 18.00 1.22 -26.23
CA LYS A 31 18.29 -0.04 -26.97
C LYS A 31 17.15 -0.49 -27.88
N GLY A 32 16.01 0.20 -27.87
CA GLY A 32 14.80 -0.16 -28.62
C GLY A 32 13.92 -1.19 -27.92
N HIS A 33 12.64 -1.28 -28.33
CA HIS A 33 11.62 -2.14 -27.71
C HIS A 33 11.89 -3.65 -27.79
N GLY A 34 12.75 -4.10 -28.70
CA GLY A 34 13.13 -5.51 -28.85
C GLY A 34 14.27 -5.98 -27.93
N ALA A 35 14.86 -5.08 -27.13
CA ALA A 35 15.99 -5.41 -26.27
C ALA A 35 15.56 -6.22 -25.04
N LYS A 36 16.38 -7.19 -24.62
CA LYS A 36 16.21 -7.88 -23.34
C LYS A 36 16.65 -6.94 -22.20
N CYS A 37 15.70 -6.19 -21.65
CA CYS A 37 15.92 -5.31 -20.51
C CYS A 37 15.43 -5.99 -19.22
N THR A 38 16.24 -6.91 -18.69
CA THR A 38 15.98 -7.58 -17.41
C THR A 38 16.62 -6.77 -16.28
N ALA A 39 15.92 -6.67 -15.16
CA ALA A 39 16.39 -5.96 -13.98
C ALA A 39 15.84 -6.66 -12.74
N SER A 40 16.71 -6.90 -11.76
CA SER A 40 16.33 -7.53 -10.50
C SER A 40 15.72 -6.52 -9.55
N ASN A 41 14.65 -6.92 -8.84
CA ASN A 41 13.99 -6.06 -7.84
C ASN A 41 14.80 -5.92 -6.54
N TYR A 42 15.69 -6.86 -6.20
CA TYR A 42 16.33 -6.91 -4.88
C TYR A 42 17.24 -5.73 -4.56
N PRO A 43 18.11 -5.24 -5.47
CA PRO A 43 18.94 -4.08 -5.18
C PRO A 43 18.11 -2.85 -4.84
N TYR A 44 16.98 -2.66 -5.54
CA TYR A 44 16.05 -1.56 -5.29
C TYR A 44 15.29 -1.72 -3.97
N MET A 45 14.90 -2.94 -3.58
CA MET A 45 14.33 -3.21 -2.26
C MET A 45 15.33 -2.89 -1.14
N GLY A 46 16.59 -3.31 -1.31
CA GLY A 46 17.66 -2.99 -0.36
C GLY A 46 17.92 -1.49 -0.25
N ALA A 47 17.97 -0.78 -1.38
CA ALA A 47 18.14 0.67 -1.41
C ALA A 47 16.96 1.41 -0.75
N PHE A 48 15.73 1.00 -1.05
CA PHE A 48 14.53 1.56 -0.41
C PHE A 48 14.57 1.29 1.11
N GLY A 49 14.86 0.06 1.52
CA GLY A 49 15.03 -0.30 2.93
C GLY A 49 16.11 0.54 3.63
N GLY A 50 17.26 0.75 2.99
CA GLY A 50 18.34 1.62 3.49
C GLY A 50 17.87 3.06 3.70
N LEU A 51 17.15 3.63 2.73
CA LEU A 51 16.54 4.96 2.89
C LEU A 51 15.53 5.00 4.03
N GLN A 52 14.69 3.97 4.16
CA GLN A 52 13.72 3.87 5.25
C GLN A 52 14.38 3.74 6.62
N ILE A 53 15.52 3.03 6.75
CA ILE A 53 16.29 2.99 8.00
C ILE A 53 16.66 4.40 8.44
N LEU A 54 17.16 5.23 7.52
CA LEU A 54 17.56 6.62 7.81
C LEU A 54 16.36 7.48 8.21
N LEU A 55 15.30 7.45 7.40
CA LEU A 55 14.10 8.27 7.63
C LEU A 55 13.35 7.85 8.90
N SER A 56 13.32 6.55 9.20
CA SER A 56 12.70 6.02 10.40
C SER A 56 13.44 6.42 11.67
N GLN A 57 14.66 6.96 11.62
CA GLN A 57 15.30 7.54 12.82
C GLN A 57 14.74 8.91 13.19
N ILE A 58 14.04 9.59 12.28
CA ILE A 58 13.46 10.91 12.55
C ILE A 58 12.29 10.73 13.54
N PRO A 59 12.36 11.37 14.72
CA PRO A 59 11.29 11.26 15.70
C PRO A 59 10.13 12.20 15.34
N ASN A 60 8.91 11.65 15.36
CA ASN A 60 7.60 12.33 15.30
C ASN A 60 7.10 12.74 13.89
N PHE A 61 5.80 12.51 13.64
CA PHE A 61 5.04 12.92 12.46
C PHE A 61 5.09 14.41 12.14
N HIS A 62 5.09 15.28 13.14
CA HIS A 62 5.10 16.74 12.88
C HIS A 62 6.31 17.18 12.07
N LYS A 63 7.46 16.52 12.27
CA LYS A 63 8.68 16.75 11.49
C LYS A 63 8.63 16.15 10.08
N LEU A 64 7.66 15.28 9.82
CA LEU A 64 7.41 14.63 8.53
C LEU A 64 6.22 15.24 7.78
N SER A 65 5.56 16.28 8.32
CA SER A 65 4.42 16.94 7.66
C SER A 65 4.75 17.40 6.24
N PHE A 66 5.95 17.93 6.02
CA PHE A 66 6.44 18.28 4.68
C PHE A 66 6.55 17.06 3.76
N LEU A 67 7.06 15.95 4.28
CA LEU A 67 7.16 14.69 3.54
C LEU A 67 5.77 14.15 3.15
N SER A 68 4.77 14.30 4.03
CA SER A 68 3.38 13.93 3.73
C SER A 68 2.76 14.80 2.63
N ILE A 69 3.05 16.11 2.60
CA ILE A 69 2.58 17.00 1.52
C ILE A 69 3.19 16.58 0.18
N ILE A 70 4.51 16.35 0.13
CA ILE A 70 5.18 15.85 -1.08
C ILE A 70 4.54 14.53 -1.51
N ALA A 71 4.37 13.58 -0.59
CA ALA A 71 3.78 12.29 -0.91
C ALA A 71 2.36 12.43 -1.48
N ALA A 72 1.55 13.34 -0.96
CA ALA A 72 0.22 13.61 -1.50
C ALA A 72 0.30 14.15 -2.93
N VAL A 73 1.11 15.18 -3.19
CA VAL A 73 1.29 15.76 -4.53
C VAL A 73 1.73 14.69 -5.53
N MET A 74 2.75 13.90 -5.16
CA MET A 74 3.25 12.82 -6.01
C MET A 74 2.18 11.77 -6.31
N SER A 75 1.28 11.49 -5.35
CA SER A 75 0.16 10.57 -5.55
C SER A 75 -0.81 11.04 -6.62
N PHE A 76 -1.23 12.31 -6.53
CA PHE A 76 -2.08 12.92 -7.55
C PHE A 76 -1.39 12.95 -8.91
N SER A 77 -0.09 13.24 -8.96
CA SER A 77 0.69 13.30 -10.20
C SER A 77 0.71 11.94 -10.91
N TYR A 78 1.18 10.86 -10.26
CA TYR A 78 1.27 9.57 -10.96
C TYR A 78 -0.11 9.02 -11.34
N ALA A 79 -1.13 9.21 -10.51
CA ALA A 79 -2.46 8.72 -10.79
C ALA A 79 -3.10 9.45 -11.98
N SER A 80 -2.95 10.78 -12.04
CA SER A 80 -3.42 11.59 -13.16
C SER A 80 -2.70 11.23 -14.47
N ILE A 81 -1.38 10.98 -14.40
CA ILE A 81 -0.59 10.54 -15.55
C ILE A 81 -1.08 9.17 -16.05
N GLY A 82 -1.25 8.21 -15.15
CA GLY A 82 -1.73 6.87 -15.50
C GLY A 82 -3.11 6.91 -16.16
N ILE A 83 -4.04 7.71 -15.62
CA ILE A 83 -5.36 7.92 -16.22
C ILE A 83 -5.22 8.58 -17.60
N GLY A 84 -4.42 9.64 -17.72
CA GLY A 84 -4.21 10.35 -18.99
C GLY A 84 -3.64 9.46 -20.09
N LEU A 85 -2.64 8.63 -19.75
CA LEU A 85 -2.08 7.64 -20.66
C LEU A 85 -3.12 6.59 -21.08
N ALA A 86 -3.96 6.13 -20.14
CA ALA A 86 -5.03 5.18 -20.43
C ALA A 86 -6.09 5.80 -21.35
N ILE A 87 -6.49 7.05 -21.12
CA ILE A 87 -7.39 7.81 -22.01
C ILE A 87 -6.79 7.93 -23.40
N ALA A 88 -5.51 8.32 -23.51
CA ALA A 88 -4.83 8.47 -24.79
C ALA A 88 -4.80 7.14 -25.57
N LYS A 89 -4.56 6.02 -24.88
CA LYS A 89 -4.61 4.69 -25.49
C LYS A 89 -6.00 4.34 -26.00
N VAL A 90 -7.04 4.58 -25.20
CA VAL A 90 -8.43 4.40 -25.63
C VAL A 90 -8.75 5.26 -26.86
N ALA A 91 -8.38 6.54 -26.83
CA ALA A 91 -8.59 7.48 -27.93
C ALA A 91 -7.84 7.08 -29.21
N SER A 92 -6.69 6.40 -29.09
CA SER A 92 -5.93 5.89 -30.26
C SER A 92 -6.59 4.71 -30.97
N GLY A 93 -7.62 4.10 -30.38
CA GLY A 93 -8.27 2.89 -30.89
C GLY A 93 -7.47 1.59 -30.70
N LYS A 94 -6.22 1.66 -30.20
CA LYS A 94 -5.36 0.49 -29.91
C LYS A 94 -5.69 -0.12 -28.54
N VAL A 95 -6.94 -0.52 -28.35
CA VAL A 95 -7.46 -1.08 -27.09
C VAL A 95 -7.33 -2.59 -27.03
N GLY A 96 -7.22 -3.13 -25.81
CA GLY A 96 -7.28 -4.56 -25.57
C GLY A 96 -8.70 -5.14 -25.68
N LYS A 97 -8.81 -6.46 -25.85
CA LYS A 97 -10.11 -7.16 -25.93
C LYS A 97 -10.79 -7.17 -24.57
N THR A 98 -11.99 -6.60 -24.47
CA THR A 98 -12.81 -6.57 -23.25
C THR A 98 -13.90 -7.63 -23.26
N THR A 99 -14.25 -8.14 -22.08
CA THR A 99 -15.44 -8.99 -21.87
C THR A 99 -16.16 -8.61 -20.58
N LEU A 100 -17.46 -8.92 -20.47
CA LEU A 100 -18.26 -8.55 -19.30
C LEU A 100 -17.73 -9.15 -17.98
N THR A 101 -17.17 -10.36 -18.05
CA THR A 101 -16.66 -11.09 -16.87
C THR A 101 -15.13 -11.05 -16.76
N GLY A 102 -14.46 -10.14 -17.45
CA GLY A 102 -12.99 -10.08 -17.49
C GLY A 102 -12.37 -11.31 -18.15
N THR A 103 -11.12 -11.63 -17.79
CA THR A 103 -10.29 -12.69 -18.36
C THR A 103 -11.08 -13.96 -18.73
N VAL A 104 -10.90 -14.43 -19.97
CA VAL A 104 -11.65 -15.57 -20.52
C VAL A 104 -11.02 -16.88 -20.04
N ILE A 105 -11.87 -17.87 -19.73
CA ILE A 105 -11.41 -19.22 -19.38
C ILE A 105 -10.82 -19.85 -20.65
N GLY A 106 -9.62 -20.43 -20.54
CA GLY A 106 -8.90 -20.99 -21.67
C GLY A 106 -7.69 -21.80 -21.23
N VAL A 107 -6.75 -22.02 -22.15
CA VAL A 107 -5.54 -22.82 -21.91
C VAL A 107 -4.70 -22.26 -20.75
N ASP A 108 -4.62 -20.93 -20.65
CA ASP A 108 -3.79 -20.26 -19.64
C ASP A 108 -4.51 -19.99 -18.30
N VAL A 109 -5.85 -20.06 -18.28
CA VAL A 109 -6.66 -19.68 -17.12
C VAL A 109 -7.83 -20.65 -16.94
N SER A 110 -7.77 -21.45 -15.87
CA SER A 110 -8.88 -22.33 -15.49
C SER A 110 -10.06 -21.58 -14.88
N ALA A 111 -11.23 -22.22 -14.81
CA ALA A 111 -12.40 -21.66 -14.14
C ALA A 111 -12.12 -21.36 -12.65
N SER A 112 -11.40 -22.25 -11.96
CA SER A 112 -10.98 -22.03 -10.57
C SER A 112 -10.03 -20.86 -10.43
N ASP A 113 -9.05 -20.71 -11.32
CA ASP A 113 -8.11 -19.58 -11.25
C ASP A 113 -8.83 -18.25 -11.41
N LYS A 114 -9.82 -18.19 -12.31
CA LYS A 114 -10.66 -17.00 -12.49
C LYS A 114 -11.41 -16.63 -11.21
N VAL A 115 -12.00 -17.60 -10.52
CA VAL A 115 -12.71 -17.38 -9.24
C VAL A 115 -11.75 -16.90 -8.16
N TRP A 116 -10.58 -17.53 -8.01
CA TRP A 116 -9.60 -17.12 -6.99
C TRP A 116 -9.01 -15.74 -7.26
N LYS A 117 -8.74 -15.40 -8.52
CA LYS A 117 -8.33 -14.04 -8.91
C LYS A 117 -9.42 -13.00 -8.62
N ALA A 118 -10.69 -13.34 -8.84
CA ALA A 118 -11.79 -12.44 -8.50
C ALA A 118 -11.87 -12.17 -6.99
N PHE A 119 -11.72 -13.20 -6.16
CA PHE A 119 -11.70 -13.01 -4.71
C PHE A 119 -10.46 -12.24 -4.22
N GLN A 120 -9.28 -12.50 -4.80
CA GLN A 120 -8.07 -11.70 -4.55
C GLN A 120 -8.31 -10.22 -4.87
N ALA A 121 -8.92 -9.93 -6.02
CA ALA A 121 -9.23 -8.56 -6.43
C ALA A 121 -10.18 -7.84 -5.47
N VAL A 122 -11.13 -8.56 -4.85
CA VAL A 122 -11.97 -8.00 -3.76
C VAL A 122 -11.11 -7.61 -2.55
N GLY A 123 -10.10 -8.42 -2.23
CA GLY A 123 -9.10 -8.07 -1.22
C GLY A 123 -8.29 -6.83 -1.59
N ASP A 124 -7.85 -6.71 -2.85
CA ASP A 124 -7.10 -5.55 -3.35
C ASP A 124 -7.94 -4.25 -3.28
N ILE A 125 -9.23 -4.34 -3.64
CA ILE A 125 -10.19 -3.24 -3.48
C ILE A 125 -10.32 -2.87 -1.99
N ALA A 126 -10.46 -3.85 -1.11
CA ALA A 126 -10.56 -3.61 0.33
C ALA A 126 -9.30 -2.94 0.91
N PHE A 127 -8.12 -3.38 0.45
CA PHE A 127 -6.83 -2.77 0.82
C PHE A 127 -6.74 -1.31 0.36
N SER A 128 -7.28 -1.00 -0.81
CA SER A 128 -7.26 0.35 -1.39
C SER A 128 -7.97 1.39 -0.50
N TYR A 129 -8.87 0.95 0.40
CA TYR A 129 -9.55 1.78 1.41
C TYR A 129 -9.07 1.54 2.85
N ALA A 130 -7.88 0.95 3.07
CA ALA A 130 -7.39 0.54 4.40
C ALA A 130 -6.88 1.71 5.31
N TYR A 131 -7.29 2.95 5.04
CA TYR A 131 -6.89 4.12 5.84
C TYR A 131 -7.45 4.12 7.27
N THR A 132 -8.49 3.31 7.53
CA THR A 132 -9.10 3.15 8.87
C THR A 132 -8.10 2.70 9.92
N THR A 133 -7.03 2.01 9.51
CA THR A 133 -5.95 1.53 10.39
C THR A 133 -5.13 2.63 11.04
N ILE A 134 -4.99 3.78 10.38
CA ILE A 134 -4.26 4.95 10.86
C ILE A 134 -5.19 6.12 11.22
N LEU A 135 -6.49 5.98 10.95
CA LEU A 135 -7.48 7.04 11.14
C LEU A 135 -7.51 7.58 12.57
N ILE A 136 -7.50 6.68 13.56
CA ILE A 136 -7.55 7.05 14.98
C ILE A 136 -6.25 7.76 15.39
N GLU A 137 -5.10 7.27 14.91
CA GLU A 137 -3.79 7.87 15.18
C GLU A 137 -3.70 9.28 14.56
N ILE A 138 -4.25 9.49 13.36
CA ILE A 138 -4.34 10.83 12.74
C ILE A 138 -5.26 11.72 13.58
N GLN A 139 -6.41 11.20 14.00
CA GLN A 139 -7.39 11.97 14.76
C GLN A 139 -6.81 12.48 16.09
N ASP A 140 -6.03 11.66 16.80
CA ASP A 140 -5.37 12.01 18.07
C ASP A 140 -4.33 13.14 17.93
N THR A 141 -3.86 13.42 16.70
CA THR A 141 -2.92 14.53 16.43
C THR A 141 -3.58 15.86 16.09
N LEU A 142 -4.92 15.88 15.95
CA LEU A 142 -5.62 17.10 15.58
C LEU A 142 -5.64 18.12 16.73
N ARG A 143 -5.73 19.39 16.36
CA ARG A 143 -5.97 20.46 17.36
C ARG A 143 -7.33 20.26 17.99
N SER A 144 -7.44 20.57 19.28
CA SER A 144 -8.67 20.40 20.07
C SER A 144 -9.84 21.30 19.63
N SER A 145 -9.59 22.32 18.79
CA SER A 145 -10.62 23.19 18.23
C SER A 145 -10.38 23.46 16.73
N PRO A 146 -11.39 23.28 15.86
CA PRO A 146 -12.75 22.77 16.14
C PRO A 146 -12.74 21.26 16.49
N PRO A 147 -13.84 20.70 17.02
CA PRO A 147 -13.91 19.30 17.43
C PRO A 147 -13.36 18.33 16.39
N GLU A 148 -12.51 17.40 16.82
CA GLU A 148 -11.81 16.44 15.96
C GLU A 148 -12.75 15.68 15.03
N ASN A 149 -13.93 15.28 15.52
CA ASN A 149 -14.93 14.59 14.73
C ASN A 149 -15.46 15.42 13.55
N LYS A 150 -15.55 16.75 13.68
CA LYS A 150 -15.96 17.64 12.59
C LYS A 150 -14.86 17.73 11.54
N VAL A 151 -13.62 17.91 11.98
CA VAL A 151 -12.44 18.00 11.09
C VAL A 151 -12.25 16.68 10.36
N MET A 152 -12.21 15.56 11.08
CA MET A 152 -12.02 14.23 10.50
C MET A 152 -13.16 13.80 9.59
N LYS A 153 -14.41 14.16 9.89
CA LYS A 153 -15.53 13.86 8.98
C LYS A 153 -15.37 14.60 7.65
N LYS A 154 -14.99 15.87 7.68
CA LYS A 154 -14.71 16.65 6.46
C LYS A 154 -13.51 16.09 5.71
N ALA A 155 -12.41 15.84 6.41
CA ALA A 155 -11.19 15.30 5.81
C ALA A 155 -11.41 13.92 5.19
N SER A 156 -12.11 13.02 5.91
CA SER A 156 -12.45 11.68 5.42
C SER A 156 -13.40 11.75 4.23
N LEU A 157 -14.41 12.62 4.26
CA LEU A 157 -15.32 12.78 3.12
C LEU A 157 -14.54 13.18 1.86
N ILE A 158 -13.71 14.22 1.95
CA ILE A 158 -12.90 14.69 0.82
C ILE A 158 -11.93 13.59 0.37
N GLY A 159 -11.13 13.06 1.30
CA GLY A 159 -10.12 12.03 1.00
C GLY A 159 -10.72 10.79 0.34
N VAL A 160 -11.74 10.18 0.97
CA VAL A 160 -12.39 8.98 0.42
C VAL A 160 -13.05 9.27 -0.91
N SER A 161 -13.76 10.40 -1.06
CA SER A 161 -14.42 10.73 -2.33
C SER A 161 -13.41 10.91 -3.46
N THR A 162 -12.32 11.64 -3.21
CA THR A 162 -11.24 11.83 -4.18
C THR A 162 -10.60 10.50 -4.55
N THR A 163 -10.22 9.70 -3.55
CA THR A 163 -9.62 8.38 -3.77
C THR A 163 -10.53 7.45 -4.58
N THR A 164 -11.84 7.41 -4.28
CA THR A 164 -12.83 6.64 -5.04
C THR A 164 -12.87 7.05 -6.50
N VAL A 165 -12.87 8.36 -6.80
CA VAL A 165 -12.86 8.85 -8.18
C VAL A 165 -11.62 8.36 -8.92
N PHE A 166 -10.43 8.50 -8.33
CA PHE A 166 -9.19 8.04 -8.95
C PHE A 166 -9.18 6.52 -9.17
N TYR A 167 -9.61 5.73 -8.18
CA TYR A 167 -9.66 4.27 -8.33
C TYR A 167 -10.65 3.81 -9.39
N LEU A 168 -11.84 4.42 -9.45
CA LEU A 168 -12.81 4.11 -10.51
C LEU A 168 -12.28 4.50 -11.90
N LEU A 169 -11.64 5.67 -12.03
CA LEU A 169 -11.03 6.08 -13.30
C LEU A 169 -9.90 5.14 -13.71
N CYS A 170 -8.96 4.82 -12.81
CA CYS A 170 -7.88 3.88 -13.08
C CYS A 170 -8.42 2.50 -13.46
N GLY A 171 -9.39 1.96 -12.71
CA GLY A 171 -9.97 0.65 -12.96
C GLY A 171 -10.75 0.60 -14.28
N CYS A 172 -11.68 1.53 -14.49
CA CYS A 172 -12.54 1.52 -15.67
C CYS A 172 -11.78 1.88 -16.95
N ILE A 173 -10.99 2.95 -16.95
CA ILE A 173 -10.26 3.39 -18.14
C ILE A 173 -9.06 2.48 -18.39
N GLY A 174 -8.38 2.00 -17.35
CA GLY A 174 -7.35 0.98 -17.47
C GLY A 174 -7.90 -0.31 -18.10
N TYR A 175 -9.06 -0.79 -17.63
CA TYR A 175 -9.71 -1.95 -18.26
C TYR A 175 -10.17 -1.66 -19.70
N ALA A 176 -10.67 -0.46 -20.00
CA ALA A 176 -10.98 -0.08 -21.38
C ALA A 176 -9.73 -0.05 -22.28
N ALA A 177 -8.58 0.36 -21.74
CA ALA A 177 -7.32 0.47 -22.48
C ALA A 177 -6.66 -0.90 -22.73
N PHE A 178 -6.68 -1.81 -21.75
CA PHE A 178 -5.94 -3.07 -21.78
C PHE A 178 -6.83 -4.33 -21.88
N GLY A 179 -8.11 -4.23 -21.55
CA GLY A 179 -9.05 -5.35 -21.58
C GLY A 179 -8.66 -6.51 -20.68
N ASN A 180 -8.88 -7.73 -21.16
CA ASN A 180 -8.69 -8.98 -20.43
C ASN A 180 -7.26 -9.29 -20.01
N ILE A 181 -6.30 -8.56 -20.56
CA ILE A 181 -4.87 -8.64 -20.25
C ILE A 181 -4.39 -7.44 -19.42
N ALA A 182 -5.32 -6.69 -18.81
CA ALA A 182 -4.96 -5.58 -17.92
C ALA A 182 -3.99 -6.06 -16.83
N PRO A 183 -2.81 -5.43 -16.72
CA PRO A 183 -1.85 -5.78 -15.69
C PRO A 183 -2.31 -5.28 -14.31
N GLY A 184 -1.68 -5.79 -13.25
CA GLY A 184 -1.93 -5.34 -11.88
C GLY A 184 -1.53 -3.87 -11.66
N ASP A 185 -0.46 -3.44 -12.32
CA ASP A 185 -0.04 -2.04 -12.38
C ASP A 185 0.38 -1.68 -13.81
N PHE A 186 -0.47 -0.94 -14.52
CA PHE A 186 -0.21 -0.57 -15.91
C PHE A 186 0.86 0.52 -16.09
N LEU A 187 1.36 1.14 -15.01
CA LEU A 187 2.50 2.07 -15.08
C LEU A 187 3.86 1.36 -15.02
N THR A 188 3.89 0.10 -14.57
CA THR A 188 5.13 -0.66 -14.37
C THR A 188 5.20 -1.93 -15.22
N ASP A 189 4.07 -2.60 -15.46
CA ASP A 189 3.98 -3.85 -16.23
C ASP A 189 3.75 -3.59 -17.72
N PHE A 190 4.57 -2.74 -18.34
CA PHE A 190 4.54 -2.51 -19.78
C PHE A 190 3.20 -1.99 -20.35
N GLY A 191 2.35 -1.40 -19.51
CA GLY A 191 1.09 -0.84 -19.97
C GLY A 191 1.32 0.33 -20.94
N PHE A 192 2.35 1.13 -20.67
CA PHE A 192 2.76 2.25 -21.53
C PHE A 192 4.27 2.24 -21.74
N TYR A 193 4.67 2.42 -23.00
CA TYR A 193 6.08 2.58 -23.39
C TYR A 193 6.39 4.03 -23.77
N GLU A 194 5.39 4.76 -24.25
CA GLU A 194 5.52 6.13 -24.73
C GLU A 194 4.42 7.04 -24.16
N PRO A 195 4.73 8.33 -23.91
CA PRO A 195 6.07 8.91 -23.95
C PRO A 195 6.94 8.45 -22.76
N PHE A 196 8.15 7.94 -23.03
CA PHE A 196 9.03 7.31 -22.03
C PHE A 196 9.31 8.21 -20.81
N TRP A 197 9.53 9.52 -21.05
CA TRP A 197 9.82 10.48 -19.98
C TRP A 197 8.66 10.61 -18.99
N LEU A 198 7.43 10.50 -19.47
CA LEU A 198 6.22 10.64 -18.64
C LEU A 198 6.01 9.38 -17.79
N VAL A 199 6.30 8.21 -18.36
CA VAL A 199 6.29 6.93 -17.62
C VAL A 199 7.37 6.92 -16.55
N ILE A 200 8.59 7.40 -16.86
CA ILE A 200 9.68 7.54 -15.90
C ILE A 200 9.26 8.51 -14.78
N PHE A 201 8.73 9.68 -15.14
CA PHE A 201 8.29 10.67 -14.16
C PHE A 201 7.19 10.12 -13.24
N ALA A 202 6.19 9.43 -13.79
CA ALA A 202 5.16 8.77 -13.00
C ALA A 202 5.75 7.76 -11.99
N ASN A 203 6.72 6.95 -12.41
CA ASN A 203 7.37 5.98 -11.54
C ASN A 203 8.26 6.64 -10.47
N VAL A 204 8.92 7.77 -10.78
CA VAL A 204 9.59 8.60 -9.78
C VAL A 204 8.59 9.12 -8.75
N CYS A 205 7.44 9.63 -9.20
CA CYS A 205 6.36 10.06 -8.31
C CYS A 205 5.88 8.91 -7.41
N ILE A 206 5.68 7.69 -7.92
CA ILE A 206 5.31 6.53 -7.10
C ILE A 206 6.38 6.25 -6.04
N ALA A 207 7.66 6.18 -6.43
CA ALA A 207 8.74 5.92 -5.49
C ALA A 207 8.80 6.97 -4.37
N VAL A 208 8.73 8.25 -4.69
CA VAL A 208 8.73 9.35 -3.71
C VAL A 208 7.48 9.33 -2.82
N HIS A 209 6.31 9.07 -3.41
CA HIS A 209 5.06 8.90 -2.66
C HIS A 209 5.20 7.80 -1.59
N LEU A 210 5.70 6.64 -1.99
CA LEU A 210 5.85 5.48 -1.11
C LEU A 210 6.90 5.70 -0.02
N VAL A 211 7.92 6.53 -0.26
CA VAL A 211 8.85 6.95 0.78
C VAL A 211 8.12 7.63 1.93
N GLY A 212 7.25 8.60 1.62
CA GLY A 212 6.47 9.31 2.63
C GLY A 212 5.35 8.46 3.25
N ALA A 213 4.62 7.69 2.41
CA ALA A 213 3.56 6.82 2.88
C ALA A 213 4.07 5.75 3.87
N TYR A 214 5.26 5.17 3.61
CA TYR A 214 5.90 4.24 4.54
C TYR A 214 6.04 4.85 5.94
N GLN A 215 6.59 6.06 6.03
CA GLN A 215 6.77 6.72 7.32
C GLN A 215 5.43 6.98 8.03
N VAL A 216 4.38 7.36 7.30
CA VAL A 216 3.03 7.55 7.86
C VAL A 216 2.47 6.25 8.47
N TYR A 217 2.81 5.08 7.96
CA TYR A 217 2.30 3.81 8.49
C TYR A 217 3.17 3.21 9.60
N VAL A 218 4.50 3.37 9.55
CA VAL A 218 5.40 2.72 10.53
C VAL A 218 5.59 3.53 11.80
N GLN A 219 5.48 4.86 11.76
CA GLN A 219 5.73 5.70 12.94
C GLN A 219 4.77 5.43 14.11
N PRO A 220 3.44 5.22 13.92
CA PRO A 220 2.55 4.83 15.01
C PRO A 220 2.94 3.47 15.62
N PHE A 221 3.38 2.53 14.78
CA PHE A 221 3.83 1.22 15.24
C PHE A 221 5.11 1.33 16.09
N PHE A 222 6.07 2.15 15.66
CA PHE A 222 7.27 2.43 16.45
C PHE A 222 6.93 3.08 17.78
N GLN A 223 6.08 4.10 17.79
CA GLN A 223 5.64 4.77 19.00
C GLN A 223 4.95 3.81 19.98
N PHE A 224 4.12 2.89 19.47
CA PHE A 224 3.48 1.86 20.28
C PHE A 224 4.48 0.93 20.97
N VAL A 225 5.45 0.40 20.21
CA VAL A 225 6.48 -0.51 20.76
C VAL A 225 7.37 0.23 21.75
N GLU A 226 7.86 1.43 21.38
CA GLU A 226 8.71 2.25 22.23
C GLU A 226 8.02 2.65 23.53
N SER A 227 6.76 3.11 23.47
CA SER A 227 6.01 3.47 24.67
C SER A 227 5.81 2.29 25.62
N LYS A 228 5.54 1.08 25.08
CA LYS A 228 5.45 -0.14 25.87
C LYS A 228 6.77 -0.50 26.53
N CYS A 229 7.88 -0.44 25.80
CA CYS A 229 9.21 -0.73 26.33
C CYS A 229 9.62 0.28 27.42
N ASN A 230 9.40 1.58 27.18
CA ASN A 230 9.70 2.64 28.13
C ASN A 230 8.95 2.43 29.46
N LYS A 231 7.65 2.10 29.39
CA LYS A 231 6.83 1.82 30.58
C LYS A 231 7.24 0.54 31.31
N LYS A 232 7.68 -0.49 30.57
CA LYS A 232 8.04 -1.79 31.16
C LYS A 232 9.42 -1.78 31.80
N TRP A 233 10.35 -0.99 31.26
CA TRP A 233 11.74 -0.92 31.73
C TRP A 233 12.20 0.54 31.92
N PRO A 234 11.62 1.28 32.88
CA PRO A 234 11.91 2.71 33.08
C PRO A 234 13.38 2.96 33.47
N GLU A 235 13.99 2.05 34.22
CA GLU A 235 15.38 2.17 34.70
C GLU A 235 16.44 1.85 33.63
N SER A 236 16.04 1.34 32.46
CA SER A 236 17.00 0.95 31.43
C SER A 236 17.56 2.17 30.69
N ASN A 237 18.86 2.40 30.87
CA ASN A 237 19.60 3.42 30.13
C ASN A 237 19.59 3.18 28.61
N PHE A 238 19.52 1.92 28.15
CA PHE A 238 19.46 1.62 26.73
C PHE A 238 18.13 2.07 26.10
N ILE A 239 17.04 1.96 26.85
CA ILE A 239 15.67 2.22 26.40
C ILE A 239 15.30 3.69 26.57
N ASN A 240 15.65 4.32 27.69
CA ASN A 240 15.13 5.66 28.01
C ASN A 240 16.14 6.80 27.82
N LYS A 241 17.45 6.51 27.75
CA LYS A 241 18.47 7.56 27.64
C LYS A 241 18.52 8.13 26.23
N GLU A 242 18.39 9.45 26.13
CA GLU A 242 18.52 10.21 24.89
C GLU A 242 19.91 10.85 24.82
N TYR A 243 20.65 10.57 23.76
CA TYR A 243 22.00 11.08 23.52
C TYR A 243 21.92 12.18 22.46
N SER A 244 22.48 13.35 22.75
CA SER A 244 22.48 14.46 21.78
C SER A 244 23.75 14.41 20.94
N LEU A 245 23.62 14.06 19.67
CA LEU A 245 24.69 14.14 18.69
C LEU A 245 24.57 15.45 17.91
N LYS A 246 25.66 16.21 17.84
CA LYS A 246 25.78 17.34 16.92
C LYS A 246 26.34 16.81 15.61
N ILE A 247 25.51 16.75 14.57
CA ILE A 247 25.98 16.41 13.24
C ILE A 247 26.31 17.72 12.52
N PRO A 248 27.53 17.87 11.95
CA PRO A 248 27.87 19.01 11.13
C PRO A 248 26.82 19.20 10.02
N LEU A 249 26.39 20.44 9.76
CA LEU A 249 25.39 20.85 8.75
C LEU A 249 23.91 20.43 9.01
N LEU A 250 23.65 19.38 9.79
CA LEU A 250 22.28 18.87 10.03
C LEU A 250 21.72 19.24 11.42
N GLY A 251 22.55 19.72 12.34
CA GLY A 251 22.13 20.22 13.64
C GLY A 251 22.17 19.19 14.77
N LYS A 252 21.43 19.45 15.86
CA LYS A 252 21.37 18.56 17.04
C LYS A 252 20.34 17.44 16.82
N PHE A 253 20.80 16.20 16.77
CA PHE A 253 19.97 14.99 16.73
C PHE A 253 19.92 14.33 18.09
N ARG A 254 18.71 13.91 18.50
CA ARG A 254 18.53 13.07 19.69
C ARG A 254 18.47 11.62 19.24
N VAL A 255 19.43 10.84 19.71
CA VAL A 255 19.57 9.43 19.39
C VAL A 255 19.33 8.62 20.65
N ASN A 256 18.45 7.65 20.53
CA ASN A 256 18.19 6.65 21.55
C ASN A 256 18.66 5.30 21.01
N HIS A 257 19.43 4.55 21.80
CA HIS A 257 20.07 3.32 21.33
C HIS A 257 19.03 2.23 21.03
N PHE A 258 18.01 2.07 21.89
CA PHE A 258 16.91 1.16 21.62
C PHE A 258 16.16 1.52 20.33
N ARG A 259 15.81 2.80 20.14
CA ARG A 259 15.14 3.30 18.93
C ARG A 259 15.96 2.96 17.68
N LEU A 260 17.27 3.23 17.72
CA LEU A 260 18.17 2.98 16.60
C LEU A 260 18.22 1.49 16.24
N VAL A 261 18.43 0.62 17.23
CA VAL A 261 18.55 -0.82 17.01
C VAL A 261 17.22 -1.42 16.57
N TRP A 262 16.14 -1.17 17.30
CA TRP A 262 14.83 -1.77 17.01
C TRP A 262 14.26 -1.31 15.67
N ARG A 263 14.26 0.00 15.37
CA ARG A 263 13.72 0.49 14.09
C ARG A 263 14.53 -0.04 12.91
N THR A 264 15.85 -0.11 13.03
CA THR A 264 16.72 -0.68 11.99
C THR A 264 16.41 -2.16 11.77
N ASN A 265 16.33 -2.97 12.84
CA ASN A 265 15.98 -4.39 12.73
C ASN A 265 14.59 -4.60 12.13
N TYR A 266 13.62 -3.76 12.49
CA TYR A 266 12.28 -3.81 11.91
C TYR A 266 12.32 -3.59 10.38
N VAL A 267 13.01 -2.53 9.92
CA VAL A 267 13.10 -2.25 8.48
C VAL A 267 13.80 -3.39 7.76
N ILE A 268 14.94 -3.87 8.27
CA ILE A 268 15.67 -5.02 7.70
C ILE A 268 14.76 -6.24 7.58
N LEU A 269 14.02 -6.59 8.64
CA LEU A 269 13.11 -7.74 8.63
C LEU A 269 12.00 -7.58 7.60
N THR A 270 11.33 -6.43 7.56
CA THR A 270 10.24 -6.19 6.60
C THR A 270 10.74 -6.16 5.16
N THR A 271 11.92 -5.58 4.90
CA THR A 271 12.57 -5.61 3.59
C THR A 271 12.96 -7.03 3.19
N PHE A 272 13.49 -7.83 4.12
CA PHE A 272 13.82 -9.23 3.84
C PHE A 272 12.58 -10.07 3.50
N ILE A 273 11.47 -9.86 4.23
CA ILE A 273 10.19 -10.51 3.91
C ILE A 273 9.69 -10.09 2.52
N ALA A 274 9.80 -8.79 2.18
CA ALA A 274 9.46 -8.29 0.85
C ALA A 274 10.30 -8.94 -0.26
N MET A 275 11.57 -9.24 0.00
CA MET A 275 12.45 -9.94 -0.94
C MET A 275 12.06 -11.41 -1.13
N ILE A 276 11.61 -12.11 -0.08
CA ILE A 276 11.18 -13.51 -0.21
C ILE A 276 9.85 -13.61 -0.96
N PHE A 277 8.93 -12.68 -0.73
CA PHE A 277 7.58 -12.71 -1.29
C PHE A 277 7.26 -11.43 -2.07
N PRO A 278 7.87 -11.15 -3.24
CA PRO A 278 7.61 -9.90 -3.98
C PRO A 278 6.32 -9.96 -4.81
N PHE A 279 5.23 -10.50 -4.25
CA PHE A 279 3.98 -10.74 -4.96
C PHE A 279 2.94 -9.66 -4.63
N PHE A 280 2.99 -8.56 -5.37
CA PHE A 280 2.19 -7.35 -5.14
C PHE A 280 0.70 -7.65 -4.86
N ASN A 281 -0.07 -8.16 -5.84
CA ASN A 281 -1.51 -8.39 -5.66
C ASN A 281 -1.84 -9.43 -4.58
N SER A 282 -1.00 -10.47 -4.41
CA SER A 282 -1.28 -11.50 -3.40
C SER A 282 -1.09 -11.00 -1.98
N ILE A 283 -0.09 -10.14 -1.76
CA ILE A 283 0.13 -9.52 -0.46
C ILE A 283 -0.93 -8.46 -0.19
N LEU A 284 -1.20 -7.56 -1.13
CA LEU A 284 -2.19 -6.50 -0.92
C LEU A 284 -3.58 -7.10 -0.68
N GLY A 285 -3.99 -8.09 -1.49
CA GLY A 285 -5.26 -8.77 -1.33
C GLY A 285 -5.42 -9.44 0.03
N LEU A 286 -4.36 -10.09 0.53
CA LEU A 286 -4.36 -10.72 1.84
C LEU A 286 -4.44 -9.68 2.96
N LEU A 287 -3.68 -8.58 2.86
CA LEU A 287 -3.71 -7.51 3.85
C LEU A 287 -5.06 -6.80 3.91
N GLY A 288 -5.65 -6.54 2.74
CA GLY A 288 -7.01 -6.00 2.63
C GLY A 288 -8.02 -6.94 3.27
N ALA A 289 -7.98 -8.21 2.93
CA ALA A 289 -8.87 -9.23 3.50
C ALA A 289 -8.73 -9.38 5.03
N LEU A 290 -7.52 -9.26 5.58
CA LEU A 290 -7.29 -9.37 7.02
C LEU A 290 -7.68 -8.11 7.80
N ALA A 291 -7.56 -6.91 7.21
CA ALA A 291 -7.97 -5.67 7.88
C ALA A 291 -9.46 -5.37 7.73
N PHE A 292 -10.05 -5.67 6.57
CA PHE A 292 -11.38 -5.21 6.19
C PHE A 292 -12.45 -5.60 7.20
N TRP A 293 -12.62 -6.90 7.46
CA TRP A 293 -13.65 -7.35 8.38
C TRP A 293 -13.46 -6.83 9.82
N PRO A 294 -12.33 -7.08 10.51
CA PRO A 294 -12.23 -6.72 11.92
C PRO A 294 -12.18 -5.20 12.14
N LEU A 295 -11.45 -4.46 11.30
CA LEU A 295 -11.15 -3.04 11.55
C LEU A 295 -12.11 -2.09 10.84
N THR A 296 -12.59 -2.42 9.64
CA THR A 296 -13.47 -1.54 8.86
C THR A 296 -14.95 -1.85 9.10
N VAL A 297 -15.30 -3.11 9.40
CA VAL A 297 -16.71 -3.50 9.54
C VAL A 297 -17.09 -3.83 10.99
N TYR A 298 -16.53 -4.89 11.56
CA TYR A 298 -16.93 -5.42 12.86
C TYR A 298 -16.76 -4.38 13.97
N PHE A 299 -15.55 -3.82 14.13
CA PHE A 299 -15.27 -2.91 15.24
C PHE A 299 -16.12 -1.62 15.19
N PRO A 300 -16.23 -0.90 14.05
CA PRO A 300 -17.13 0.25 13.94
C PRO A 300 -18.61 -0.08 14.16
N VAL A 301 -19.10 -1.21 13.63
CA VAL A 301 -20.50 -1.62 13.83
C VAL A 301 -20.78 -1.99 15.28
N ALA A 302 -19.88 -2.73 15.93
CA ALA A 302 -19.99 -3.09 17.34
C ALA A 302 -19.99 -1.83 18.23
N MET A 303 -19.08 -0.89 17.97
CA MET A 303 -19.07 0.41 18.65
C MET A 303 -20.37 1.18 18.43
N HIS A 304 -20.87 1.25 17.20
CA HIS A 304 -22.13 1.93 16.90
C HIS A 304 -23.32 1.33 17.64
N ILE A 305 -23.43 0.00 17.70
CA ILE A 305 -24.49 -0.71 18.43
C ILE A 305 -24.41 -0.40 19.93
N ALA A 306 -23.20 -0.44 20.51
CA ALA A 306 -22.99 -0.17 21.92
C ALA A 306 -23.29 1.29 22.29
N GLN A 307 -22.80 2.25 21.51
CA GLN A 307 -22.94 3.69 21.77
C GLN A 307 -24.37 4.19 21.56
N THR A 308 -25.04 3.72 20.49
CA THR A 308 -26.43 4.15 20.20
C THR A 308 -27.50 3.27 20.84
N LYS A 309 -27.09 2.26 21.62
CA LYS A 309 -27.99 1.33 22.33
C LYS A 309 -29.08 0.76 21.42
N VAL A 310 -28.68 0.26 20.24
CA VAL A 310 -29.62 -0.27 19.25
C VAL A 310 -30.45 -1.40 19.87
N LYS A 311 -31.79 -1.29 19.82
CA LYS A 311 -32.71 -2.30 20.38
C LYS A 311 -32.44 -3.67 19.77
N LYS A 312 -32.15 -4.66 20.63
CA LYS A 312 -31.96 -6.06 20.23
C LYS A 312 -33.15 -6.56 19.42
N TYR A 313 -32.88 -7.34 18.37
CA TYR A 313 -33.87 -7.89 17.44
C TYR A 313 -34.69 -6.88 16.65
N SER A 314 -34.37 -5.58 16.72
CA SER A 314 -34.92 -4.62 15.76
C SER A 314 -34.41 -4.90 14.35
N GLY A 315 -35.15 -4.46 13.33
CA GLY A 315 -34.70 -4.59 11.92
C GLY A 315 -33.31 -3.97 11.70
N ARG A 316 -33.00 -2.83 12.34
CA ARG A 316 -31.67 -2.20 12.30
C ARG A 316 -30.60 -3.10 12.93
N TRP A 317 -30.90 -3.74 14.06
CA TRP A 317 -29.97 -4.64 14.73
C TRP A 317 -29.66 -5.86 13.87
N LEU A 318 -30.69 -6.47 13.25
CA LEU A 318 -30.54 -7.60 12.34
C LEU A 318 -29.74 -7.21 11.09
N ALA A 319 -30.05 -6.06 10.48
CA ALA A 319 -29.34 -5.56 9.30
C ALA A 319 -27.84 -5.33 9.58
N LEU A 320 -27.49 -4.77 10.75
CA LEU A 320 -26.09 -4.56 11.13
C LEU A 320 -25.33 -5.88 11.37
N HIS A 321 -25.96 -6.87 12.00
CA HIS A 321 -25.33 -8.19 12.19
C HIS A 321 -25.21 -8.95 10.86
N LEU A 322 -26.21 -8.84 9.99
CA LEU A 322 -26.17 -9.42 8.65
C LEU A 322 -25.03 -8.80 7.82
N LEU A 323 -24.87 -7.47 7.86
CA LEU A 323 -23.75 -6.78 7.22
C LEU A 323 -22.40 -7.32 7.71
N VAL A 324 -22.22 -7.44 9.03
CA VAL A 324 -20.99 -8.00 9.64
C VAL A 324 -20.73 -9.43 9.16
N LEU A 325 -21.77 -10.27 9.10
CA LEU A 325 -21.66 -11.66 8.64
C LEU A 325 -21.31 -11.75 7.16
N VAL A 326 -21.99 -11.00 6.30
CA VAL A 326 -21.71 -10.98 4.85
C VAL A 326 -20.29 -10.50 4.59
N CYS A 327 -19.87 -9.41 5.24
CA CYS A 327 -18.51 -8.93 5.10
C CYS A 327 -17.47 -9.92 5.65
N LEU A 328 -17.79 -10.73 6.67
CA LEU A 328 -16.90 -11.80 7.15
C LEU A 328 -16.65 -12.84 6.06
N ILE A 329 -17.73 -13.30 5.42
CA ILE A 329 -17.66 -14.29 4.33
C ILE A 329 -16.84 -13.72 3.17
N VAL A 330 -17.12 -12.48 2.76
CA VAL A 330 -16.37 -11.81 1.69
C VAL A 330 -14.88 -11.70 2.04
N SER A 331 -14.54 -11.28 3.26
CA SER A 331 -13.15 -11.22 3.74
C SER A 331 -12.48 -12.59 3.73
N ALA A 332 -13.18 -13.64 4.17
CA ALA A 332 -12.64 -15.00 4.19
C ALA A 332 -12.35 -15.50 2.78
N LEU A 333 -13.27 -15.30 1.84
CA LEU A 333 -13.09 -15.66 0.44
C LEU A 333 -11.92 -14.89 -0.19
N ALA A 334 -11.81 -13.58 0.08
CA ALA A 334 -10.70 -12.75 -0.39
C ALA A 334 -9.34 -13.20 0.16
N ALA A 335 -9.30 -13.59 1.45
CA ALA A 335 -8.10 -14.15 2.07
C ALA A 335 -7.69 -15.48 1.41
N VAL A 336 -8.65 -16.39 1.19
CA VAL A 336 -8.40 -17.67 0.50
C VAL A 336 -7.90 -17.44 -0.92
N GLY A 337 -8.55 -16.57 -1.70
CA GLY A 337 -8.12 -16.22 -3.06
C GLY A 337 -6.70 -15.67 -3.10
N SER A 338 -6.35 -14.81 -2.14
CA SER A 338 -5.01 -14.22 -2.01
C SER A 338 -3.96 -15.25 -1.62
N ILE A 339 -4.28 -16.18 -0.71
CA ILE A 339 -3.41 -17.29 -0.31
C ILE A 339 -3.18 -18.25 -1.49
N VAL A 340 -4.22 -18.60 -2.25
CA VAL A 340 -4.07 -19.43 -3.45
C VAL A 340 -3.18 -18.74 -4.47
N GLY A 341 -3.37 -17.43 -4.70
CA GLY A 341 -2.49 -16.61 -5.53
C GLY A 341 -1.04 -16.67 -5.06
N LEU A 342 -0.81 -16.50 -3.75
CA LEU A 342 0.52 -16.56 -3.16
C LEU A 342 1.18 -17.94 -3.35
N ILE A 343 0.46 -19.03 -3.07
CA ILE A 343 0.95 -20.41 -3.25
C ILE A 343 1.33 -20.66 -4.71
N ASN A 344 0.47 -20.25 -5.65
CA ASN A 344 0.71 -20.43 -7.07
C ASN A 344 1.94 -19.64 -7.55
N ASN A 345 2.15 -18.44 -7.01
CA ASN A 345 3.31 -17.63 -7.31
C ASN A 345 4.59 -18.22 -6.72
N VAL A 346 4.58 -18.64 -5.45
CA VAL A 346 5.73 -19.25 -4.76
C VAL A 346 6.17 -20.54 -5.45
N LYS A 347 5.24 -21.39 -5.91
CA LYS A 347 5.58 -22.63 -6.63
C LYS A 347 6.38 -22.40 -7.91
N LYS A 348 6.18 -21.26 -8.57
CA LYS A 348 6.85 -20.89 -9.83
C LYS A 348 8.11 -20.04 -9.59
N TYR A 349 8.25 -19.50 -8.39
CA TYR A 349 9.24 -18.50 -8.06
C TYR A 349 10.49 -19.12 -7.44
N LYS A 350 11.65 -18.71 -7.96
CA LYS A 350 12.95 -19.03 -7.36
C LYS A 350 13.52 -17.77 -6.73
N PRO A 351 13.60 -17.69 -5.39
CA PRO A 351 14.16 -16.54 -4.71
C PRO A 351 15.61 -16.29 -5.16
N PHE A 352 15.93 -15.01 -5.33
CA PHE A 352 17.25 -14.48 -5.67
C PHE A 352 17.77 -14.78 -7.08
N GLU A 353 16.93 -15.33 -7.97
CA GLU A 353 17.21 -15.44 -9.41
C GLU A 353 16.67 -14.23 -10.18
N SER A 354 17.38 -13.82 -11.25
CA SER A 354 16.87 -12.84 -12.20
C SER A 354 15.76 -13.45 -13.05
N ILE A 355 14.58 -12.82 -13.06
CA ILE A 355 13.52 -13.18 -13.99
C ILE A 355 13.95 -12.68 -15.37
N ASP A 356 14.28 -13.63 -16.27
CA ASP A 356 14.62 -13.38 -17.67
C ASP A 356 13.43 -12.96 -18.53
#